data_AF-A0A940B5S7-F1
#
_entry.id   AF-A0A940B5S7-F1
#
_cell.length_a   1.000
_cell.length_b   1.000
_cell.length_c   1.000
_cell.angle_alpha   90.00
_cell.angle_beta   90.00
_cell.angle_gamma   90.00
#
_symmetry.space_group_name_H-M   'P 1'
#
loop_
_entity.id
_entity.type
_entity.pdbx_description
1 polymer ?
#
loop_
_entity_poly.entity_id
_entity_poly.type
_entity_poly.pdbx_seq_one_letter_code
_entity_poly.pdbx_strand_id
1 'polypeptide(L)'
;LDKEEGGLRDSLNYWKNQDRAIVSGAFFDKDDMDTVRIIERNGIKLGFVAFTSSLNGLTLPEKSKLQIGLANNEAQLEKMIKDAKSKSDLVVVSAHWGEEYKTKPNKTQTELAQKLADWGADIIIGTHPHVLQPIEELRASDGRRVLVAYSLGNLISSQNEGPRVIGGLLSMTIEKNLDTGETQFSNVSLLPLVTNYGNGFANISIYPITKYTPDLASRHGVKRFTNNFNYNYILKQAQDIIPAKYLVLPETLFTNSPLRYQVWIMR
;
A
#
# COMPACT_ATOMS: atom_id res chain seq x y z
N LEU A 1 -5.09 3.39 -17.13
CA LEU A 1 -4.58 3.50 -18.53
C LEU A 1 -5.00 4.85 -19.13
N ASP A 2 -5.07 5.89 -18.32
CA ASP A 2 -5.84 7.10 -18.66
C ASP A 2 -5.12 8.01 -19.69
N LYS A 3 -3.86 7.68 -19.98
CA LYS A 3 -3.02 8.26 -21.04
C LYS A 3 -2.62 7.21 -22.09
N GLU A 4 -3.45 6.18 -22.23
CA GLU A 4 -3.32 5.09 -23.21
C GLU A 4 -1.99 4.33 -23.09
N GLU A 5 -1.63 3.55 -24.12
CA GLU A 5 -0.37 2.80 -24.17
C GLU A 5 0.85 3.74 -24.10
N GLY A 6 0.79 4.90 -24.78
CA GLY A 6 1.87 5.87 -24.83
C GLY A 6 2.27 6.37 -23.44
N GLY A 7 1.29 6.82 -22.64
CA GLY A 7 1.57 7.30 -21.28
C GLY A 7 2.05 6.19 -20.34
N LEU A 8 1.59 4.94 -20.52
CA LEU A 8 2.13 3.81 -19.78
C LEU A 8 3.60 3.55 -20.14
N ARG A 9 3.92 3.54 -21.43
CA ARG A 9 5.28 3.35 -21.94
C ARG A 9 6.22 4.45 -21.47
N ASP A 10 5.79 5.71 -21.52
CA ASP A 10 6.57 6.85 -21.04
C ASP A 10 6.83 6.74 -19.53
N SER A 11 5.84 6.30 -18.76
CA SER A 11 6.00 6.04 -17.32
C SER A 11 7.02 4.93 -17.07
N LEU A 12 6.95 3.81 -17.80
CA LEU A 12 7.91 2.71 -17.68
C LEU A 12 9.34 3.18 -18.03
N ASN A 13 9.50 3.96 -19.11
CA ASN A 13 10.78 4.52 -19.52
C ASN A 13 11.36 5.47 -18.46
N TYR A 14 10.54 6.32 -17.86
CA TYR A 14 10.99 7.24 -16.81
C TYR A 14 11.49 6.48 -15.59
N TRP A 15 10.67 5.57 -15.06
CA TRP A 15 10.96 4.86 -13.81
C TRP A 15 12.08 3.84 -13.94
N LYS A 16 12.26 3.22 -15.12
CA LYS A 16 13.40 2.33 -15.38
C LYS A 16 14.76 3.00 -15.16
N ASN A 17 14.82 4.32 -15.33
CA ASN A 17 16.05 5.11 -15.20
C ASN A 17 16.23 5.74 -13.81
N GLN A 18 15.46 5.32 -12.80
CA GLN A 18 15.58 5.84 -11.43
C GLN A 18 16.26 4.83 -10.50
N ASP A 19 17.41 5.18 -9.94
CA ASP A 19 18.22 4.27 -9.08
C ASP A 19 17.55 3.88 -7.76
N ARG A 20 16.52 4.63 -7.35
CA ARG A 20 15.83 4.48 -6.06
C ARG A 20 14.45 3.85 -6.17
N ALA A 21 14.05 3.40 -7.36
CA ALA A 21 12.73 2.84 -7.60
C ALA A 21 12.81 1.45 -8.22
N ILE A 22 11.80 0.63 -7.92
CA ILE A 22 11.49 -0.59 -8.66
C ILE A 22 10.14 -0.41 -9.33
N VAL A 23 10.04 -0.91 -10.56
CA VAL A 23 8.80 -0.91 -11.34
C VAL A 23 8.22 -2.32 -11.39
N SER A 24 6.96 -2.46 -10.98
CA SER A 24 6.20 -3.71 -11.04
C SER A 24 4.73 -3.39 -11.29
N GLY A 25 4.00 -4.32 -11.91
CA GLY A 25 2.57 -4.20 -12.23
C GLY A 25 2.27 -3.72 -13.66
N ALA A 26 3.25 -3.11 -14.32
CA ALA A 26 3.27 -2.91 -15.77
C ALA A 26 4.66 -3.23 -16.29
N PHE A 27 4.72 -3.77 -17.51
CA PHE A 27 5.92 -4.40 -18.06
C PHE A 27 6.05 -4.10 -19.55
N PHE A 28 7.28 -4.03 -20.05
CA PHE A 28 7.57 -3.78 -21.47
C PHE A 28 7.09 -4.92 -22.39
N ASP A 29 7.16 -6.15 -21.89
CA ASP A 29 6.77 -7.38 -22.56
C ASP A 29 6.64 -8.55 -21.55
N LYS A 30 6.47 -9.78 -22.08
CA LYS A 30 6.31 -10.99 -21.26
C LYS A 30 7.58 -11.37 -20.51
N ASP A 31 8.75 -11.18 -21.11
CA ASP A 31 10.04 -11.49 -20.47
C ASP A 31 10.30 -10.52 -19.32
N ASP A 32 9.96 -9.26 -19.52
CA ASP A 32 9.98 -8.25 -18.46
C ASP A 32 9.00 -8.59 -17.32
N MET A 33 7.79 -9.07 -17.64
CA MET A 33 6.80 -9.53 -16.65
C MET A 33 7.28 -10.74 -15.84
N ASP A 34 8.02 -11.66 -16.46
CA ASP A 34 8.55 -12.86 -15.80
C ASP A 34 9.84 -12.60 -15.01
N THR A 35 10.42 -11.41 -15.14
CA THR A 35 11.62 -11.02 -14.38
C THR A 35 11.24 -10.60 -12.95
N VAL A 36 11.76 -11.31 -11.95
CA VAL A 36 11.47 -10.99 -10.54
C VAL A 36 12.14 -9.67 -10.15
N ARG A 37 11.37 -8.80 -9.49
CA ARG A 37 11.85 -7.52 -8.97
C ARG A 37 12.36 -7.68 -7.55
N ILE A 38 13.66 -7.45 -7.30
CA ILE A 38 14.27 -7.67 -6.00
C ILE A 38 15.03 -6.41 -5.53
N ILE A 39 14.80 -5.99 -4.29
CA ILE A 39 15.71 -5.12 -3.54
C ILE A 39 16.46 -5.97 -2.52
N GLU A 40 17.79 -5.85 -2.52
CA GLU A 40 18.63 -6.41 -1.48
C GLU A 40 19.19 -5.30 -0.59
N ARG A 41 18.99 -5.42 0.73
CA ARG A 41 19.55 -4.52 1.75
C ARG A 41 19.98 -5.34 2.95
N ASN A 42 21.21 -5.12 3.43
CA ASN A 42 21.76 -5.78 4.61
C ASN A 42 21.66 -7.33 4.54
N GLY A 43 21.83 -7.93 3.35
CA GLY A 43 21.74 -9.38 3.15
C GLY A 43 20.31 -9.96 3.17
N ILE A 44 19.29 -9.10 3.13
CA ILE A 44 17.88 -9.47 3.04
C ILE A 44 17.34 -9.10 1.65
N LYS A 45 16.78 -10.07 0.94
CA LYS A 45 16.16 -9.92 -0.38
C LYS A 45 14.65 -9.81 -0.27
N LEU A 46 14.11 -8.70 -0.76
CA LEU A 46 12.67 -8.45 -0.85
C LEU A 46 12.24 -8.54 -2.31
N GLY A 47 11.36 -9.50 -2.61
CA GLY A 47 10.72 -9.66 -3.92
C GLY A 47 9.44 -8.82 -4.03
N PHE A 48 9.22 -8.15 -5.16
CA PHE A 48 8.07 -7.27 -5.35
C PHE A 48 7.17 -7.73 -6.51
N VAL A 49 5.89 -7.91 -6.21
CA VAL A 49 4.84 -8.19 -7.20
C VAL A 49 3.77 -7.10 -7.08
N ALA A 50 3.25 -6.61 -8.21
CA ALA A 50 2.16 -5.66 -8.20
C ALA A 50 1.13 -6.01 -9.27
N PHE A 51 -0.13 -5.67 -9.00
CA PHE A 51 -1.23 -5.89 -9.93
C PHE A 51 -2.37 -4.89 -9.70
N THR A 52 -3.29 -4.83 -10.67
CA THR A 52 -4.53 -4.06 -10.56
C THR A 52 -5.76 -4.91 -10.88
N SER A 53 -6.86 -4.64 -10.18
CA SER A 53 -8.18 -5.18 -10.50
C SER A 53 -8.94 -4.33 -11.53
N SER A 54 -8.49 -3.09 -11.78
CA SER A 54 -9.16 -2.15 -12.67
C SER A 54 -8.18 -1.38 -13.56
N LEU A 55 -8.62 -1.15 -14.80
CA LEU A 55 -7.98 -0.26 -15.76
C LEU A 55 -8.87 0.93 -16.13
N ASN A 56 -9.89 1.22 -15.31
CA ASN A 56 -10.92 2.24 -15.56
C ASN A 56 -11.74 1.98 -16.83
N GLY A 57 -12.05 0.70 -17.11
CA GLY A 57 -12.78 0.28 -18.31
C GLY A 57 -11.95 0.34 -19.60
N LEU A 58 -10.64 0.61 -19.50
CA LEU A 58 -9.73 0.67 -20.64
C LEU A 58 -8.99 -0.66 -20.83
N THR A 59 -8.47 -0.85 -22.03
CA THR A 59 -7.64 -2.01 -22.39
C THR A 59 -6.40 -1.54 -23.17
N LEU A 60 -5.37 -2.39 -23.20
CA LEU A 60 -4.26 -2.19 -24.13
C LEU A 60 -4.71 -2.55 -25.55
N PRO A 61 -4.12 -1.93 -26.59
CA PRO A 61 -4.32 -2.37 -27.96
C PRO A 61 -3.97 -3.85 -28.15
N GLU A 62 -4.69 -4.59 -29.00
CA GLU A 62 -4.48 -6.04 -29.18
C GLU A 62 -3.04 -6.42 -29.57
N LYS A 63 -2.35 -5.55 -30.31
CA LYS A 63 -0.96 -5.75 -30.76
C LYS A 63 0.09 -5.19 -29.79
N SER A 64 -0.33 -4.67 -28.63
CA SER A 64 0.58 -4.14 -27.61
C SER A 64 1.49 -5.26 -27.11
N LYS A 65 2.78 -4.96 -27.01
CA LYS A 65 3.72 -5.84 -26.31
C LYS A 65 3.64 -5.67 -24.79
N LEU A 66 3.24 -4.48 -24.32
CA LEU A 66 3.17 -4.18 -22.89
C LEU A 66 2.27 -5.19 -22.17
N GLN A 67 2.67 -5.56 -20.97
CA GLN A 67 1.89 -6.41 -20.09
C GLN A 67 1.49 -5.63 -18.84
N ILE A 68 0.36 -6.01 -18.24
CA ILE A 68 -0.12 -5.47 -16.98
C ILE A 68 -0.45 -6.64 -16.06
N GLY A 69 -0.02 -6.57 -14.80
CA GLY A 69 -0.45 -7.51 -13.78
C GLY A 69 -1.92 -7.30 -13.48
N LEU A 70 -2.77 -8.27 -13.80
CA LEU A 70 -4.22 -8.18 -13.62
C LEU A 70 -4.73 -9.20 -12.62
N ALA A 71 -5.60 -8.76 -11.71
CA ALA A 71 -6.22 -9.60 -10.69
C ALA A 71 -7.02 -10.77 -11.28
N ASN A 72 -7.59 -10.59 -12.48
CA ASN A 72 -8.39 -11.62 -13.16
C ASN A 72 -7.54 -12.69 -13.88
N ASN A 73 -6.23 -12.50 -13.98
CA ASN A 73 -5.29 -13.52 -14.47
C ASN A 73 -4.55 -14.16 -13.29
N GLU A 74 -5.29 -14.90 -12.47
CA GLU A 74 -4.77 -15.52 -11.25
C GLU A 74 -3.58 -16.45 -11.51
N ALA A 75 -3.59 -17.23 -12.60
CA ALA A 75 -2.50 -18.13 -12.94
C ALA A 75 -1.17 -17.38 -13.16
N GLN A 76 -1.21 -16.22 -13.83
CA GLN A 76 -0.01 -15.39 -14.00
C GLN A 76 0.42 -14.74 -12.68
N LEU A 77 -0.52 -14.28 -11.84
CA LEU A 77 -0.17 -13.73 -10.52
C LEU A 77 0.44 -14.78 -9.60
N GLU A 78 -0.14 -15.96 -9.54
CA GLU A 78 0.38 -17.11 -8.80
C GLU A 78 1.81 -17.43 -9.25
N LYS A 79 2.05 -17.50 -10.56
CA LYS A 79 3.39 -17.71 -11.12
C LYS A 79 4.37 -16.63 -10.65
N MET A 80 4.02 -15.35 -10.79
CA MET A 80 4.89 -14.24 -10.39
C MET A 80 5.25 -14.28 -8.90
N ILE A 81 4.29 -14.64 -8.03
CA ILE A 81 4.50 -14.70 -6.59
C ILE A 81 5.37 -15.91 -6.22
N LYS A 82 5.13 -17.07 -6.83
CA LYS A 82 5.96 -18.26 -6.64
C LYS A 82 7.40 -18.03 -7.12
N ASP A 83 7.56 -17.42 -8.30
CA ASP A 83 8.87 -17.04 -8.83
C ASP A 83 9.59 -16.07 -7.88
N ALA A 84 8.88 -15.06 -7.36
CA ALA A 84 9.42 -14.11 -6.40
C ALA A 84 9.84 -14.79 -5.08
N LYS A 85 9.00 -15.70 -4.57
CA LYS A 85 9.26 -16.44 -3.32
C LYS A 85 10.48 -17.34 -3.44
N SER A 86 10.70 -17.95 -4.60
CA SER A 86 11.88 -18.81 -4.85
C SER A 86 13.22 -18.06 -4.86
N LYS A 87 13.20 -16.72 -4.99
CA LYS A 87 14.41 -15.89 -5.15
C LYS A 87 14.61 -14.85 -4.04
N SER A 88 13.69 -14.76 -3.08
CA SER A 88 13.64 -13.69 -2.08
C SER A 88 13.39 -14.26 -0.69
N ASP A 89 13.85 -13.55 0.34
CA ASP A 89 13.58 -13.90 1.73
C ASP A 89 12.10 -13.62 2.07
N LEU A 90 11.59 -12.47 1.62
CA LEU A 90 10.17 -12.10 1.73
C LEU A 90 9.62 -11.58 0.40
N VAL A 91 8.32 -11.79 0.18
CA VAL A 91 7.57 -11.25 -0.97
C VAL A 91 6.58 -10.18 -0.53
N VAL A 92 6.70 -8.99 -1.10
CA VAL A 92 5.80 -7.85 -0.94
C VAL A 92 4.89 -7.76 -2.16
N VAL A 93 3.58 -7.81 -1.94
CA VAL A 93 2.56 -7.65 -2.98
C VAL A 93 1.89 -6.28 -2.86
N SER A 94 1.97 -5.47 -3.91
CA SER A 94 1.24 -4.20 -4.04
C SER A 94 -0.05 -4.43 -4.84
N ALA A 95 -1.19 -4.45 -4.16
CA ALA A 95 -2.48 -4.70 -4.78
C ALA A 95 -3.25 -3.39 -5.01
N HIS A 96 -3.71 -3.15 -6.24
CA HIS A 96 -4.65 -2.06 -6.54
C HIS A 96 -6.05 -2.65 -6.77
N TRP A 97 -6.89 -2.62 -5.73
CA TRP A 97 -8.09 -3.47 -5.65
C TRP A 97 -9.22 -2.91 -4.78
N GLY A 98 -10.34 -3.62 -4.72
CA GLY A 98 -11.45 -3.24 -3.85
C GLY A 98 -12.40 -2.22 -4.47
N GLU A 99 -13.29 -1.69 -3.66
CA GLU A 99 -14.30 -0.71 -4.06
C GLU A 99 -13.93 0.67 -3.51
N GLU A 100 -14.05 1.69 -4.36
CA GLU A 100 -13.79 3.06 -3.96
C GLU A 100 -14.63 3.48 -2.74
N TYR A 101 -13.97 4.16 -1.81
CA TYR A 101 -14.54 4.81 -0.63
C TYR A 101 -15.17 3.87 0.40
N LYS A 102 -15.01 2.55 0.26
CA LYS A 102 -15.43 1.58 1.27
C LYS A 102 -14.33 1.37 2.30
N THR A 103 -14.66 1.62 3.58
CA THR A 103 -13.74 1.43 4.71
C THR A 103 -13.61 -0.02 5.17
N LYS A 104 -14.41 -0.93 4.61
CA LYS A 104 -14.32 -2.38 4.83
C LYS A 104 -13.93 -3.08 3.53
N PRO A 105 -13.00 -4.06 3.57
CA PRO A 105 -12.68 -4.85 2.40
C PRO A 105 -13.89 -5.69 2.00
N ASN A 106 -14.09 -5.85 0.69
CA ASN A 106 -15.14 -6.73 0.18
C ASN A 106 -14.64 -8.19 0.09
N LYS A 107 -15.56 -9.12 -0.18
CA LYS A 107 -15.27 -10.56 -0.23
C LYS A 107 -14.18 -10.90 -1.26
N THR A 108 -14.20 -10.26 -2.42
CA THR A 108 -13.18 -10.45 -3.47
C THR A 108 -11.79 -10.07 -2.97
N GLN A 109 -11.65 -8.97 -2.23
CA GLN A 109 -10.37 -8.57 -1.62
C GLN A 109 -9.89 -9.61 -0.61
N THR A 110 -10.75 -10.05 0.31
CA THR A 110 -10.37 -11.00 1.36
C THR A 110 -10.01 -12.38 0.80
N GLU A 111 -10.75 -12.86 -0.22
CA GLU A 111 -10.45 -14.14 -0.87
C GLU A 111 -9.15 -14.08 -1.67
N LEU A 112 -8.93 -13.01 -2.43
CA LEU A 112 -7.68 -12.84 -3.17
C LEU A 112 -6.50 -12.66 -2.21
N ALA A 113 -6.65 -11.93 -1.10
CA ALA A 113 -5.60 -11.80 -0.08
C ALA A 113 -5.15 -13.15 0.48
N GLN A 114 -6.09 -14.07 0.75
CA GLN A 114 -5.77 -15.43 1.18
C GLN A 114 -5.03 -16.22 0.09
N LYS A 115 -5.48 -16.15 -1.17
CA LYS A 115 -4.76 -16.80 -2.29
C LYS A 115 -3.33 -16.30 -2.43
N LEU A 116 -3.13 -14.98 -2.38
CA LEU A 116 -1.80 -14.36 -2.45
C LEU A 116 -0.89 -14.85 -1.31
N ALA A 117 -1.42 -14.95 -0.09
CA ALA A 117 -0.70 -15.50 1.06
C ALA A 117 -0.27 -16.96 0.81
N ASP A 118 -1.20 -17.78 0.31
CA ASP A 118 -0.97 -19.20 -0.01
C ASP A 118 0.02 -19.39 -1.16
N TRP A 119 0.09 -18.45 -2.11
CA TRP A 119 1.04 -18.50 -3.22
C TRP A 119 2.46 -18.07 -2.84
N GLY A 120 2.64 -17.43 -1.69
CA GLY A 120 3.98 -17.07 -1.17
C GLY A 120 4.15 -15.60 -0.80
N ALA A 121 3.09 -14.78 -0.82
CA ALA A 121 3.19 -13.43 -0.27
C ALA A 121 3.47 -13.47 1.24
N ASP A 122 4.29 -12.54 1.73
CA ASP A 122 4.55 -12.35 3.16
C ASP A 122 3.95 -11.02 3.65
N ILE A 123 3.89 -10.01 2.78
CA ILE A 123 3.29 -8.69 3.05
C ILE A 123 2.42 -8.29 1.85
N ILE A 124 1.17 -7.92 2.09
CA ILE A 124 0.23 -7.44 1.08
C ILE A 124 -0.21 -6.02 1.43
N ILE A 125 0.05 -5.08 0.52
CA ILE A 125 -0.28 -3.66 0.68
C ILE A 125 -1.29 -3.28 -0.39
N GLY A 126 -2.52 -3.03 0.04
CA GLY A 126 -3.62 -2.61 -0.80
C GLY A 126 -3.70 -1.10 -0.99
N THR A 127 -4.21 -0.71 -2.15
CA THR A 127 -4.53 0.64 -2.59
C THR A 127 -5.79 0.60 -3.45
N HIS A 128 -6.28 1.77 -3.91
CA HIS A 128 -7.51 2.01 -4.71
C HIS A 128 -8.74 2.52 -3.92
N PRO A 129 -9.10 2.02 -2.72
CA PRO A 129 -10.29 2.50 -2.03
C PRO A 129 -10.28 3.99 -1.64
N HIS A 130 -9.14 4.68 -1.73
CA HIS A 130 -8.94 6.09 -1.35
C HIS A 130 -9.23 6.42 0.12
N VAL A 131 -9.53 5.41 0.94
CA VAL A 131 -9.78 5.49 2.38
C VAL A 131 -8.99 4.38 3.07
N LEU A 132 -8.78 4.52 4.38
CA LEU A 132 -8.22 3.44 5.19
C LEU A 132 -9.13 2.21 5.17
N GLN A 133 -8.50 1.02 5.12
CA GLN A 133 -9.13 -0.26 5.44
C GLN A 133 -8.25 -0.99 6.49
N PRO A 134 -8.77 -2.01 7.18
CA PRO A 134 -8.07 -2.66 8.28
C PRO A 134 -6.73 -3.29 7.88
N ILE A 135 -5.89 -3.49 8.90
CA ILE A 135 -4.69 -4.30 8.83
C ILE A 135 -4.96 -5.62 9.56
N GLU A 136 -4.67 -6.74 8.91
CA GLU A 136 -4.90 -8.07 9.43
C GLU A 136 -3.64 -8.94 9.26
N GLU A 137 -3.55 -10.01 10.04
CA GLU A 137 -2.60 -11.10 9.78
C GLU A 137 -3.40 -12.32 9.33
N LEU A 138 -3.07 -12.82 8.14
CA LEU A 138 -3.56 -14.09 7.62
C LEU A 138 -2.57 -15.20 7.96
N ARG A 139 -3.04 -16.44 7.85
CA ARG A 139 -2.20 -17.62 7.89
C ARG A 139 -2.19 -18.28 6.53
N ALA A 140 -1.02 -18.39 5.93
CA ALA A 140 -0.84 -19.11 4.67
C ALA A 140 -0.99 -20.62 4.90
N SER A 141 -1.26 -21.37 3.84
CA SER A 141 -1.40 -22.83 3.84
C SER A 141 -0.16 -23.58 4.37
N ASP A 142 1.03 -22.99 4.24
CA ASP A 142 2.30 -23.49 4.79
C ASP A 142 2.53 -23.08 6.27
N GLY A 143 1.58 -22.37 6.87
CA GLY A 143 1.60 -21.96 8.28
C GLY A 143 2.23 -20.60 8.56
N ARG A 144 2.83 -19.94 7.55
CA ARG A 144 3.43 -18.59 7.70
C ARG A 144 2.39 -17.54 8.08
N ARG A 145 2.82 -16.54 8.83
CA ARG A 145 2.08 -15.29 9.06
C ARG A 145 2.25 -14.37 7.86
N VAL A 146 1.15 -13.81 7.37
CA VAL A 146 1.14 -12.87 6.25
C VAL A 146 0.44 -11.60 6.67
N LEU A 147 1.10 -10.45 6.56
CA LEU A 147 0.48 -9.17 6.87
C LEU A 147 -0.34 -8.68 5.68
N VAL A 148 -1.56 -8.22 5.92
CA VAL A 148 -2.41 -7.59 4.91
C VAL A 148 -2.89 -6.24 5.40
N ALA A 149 -2.47 -5.17 4.73
CA ALA A 149 -3.06 -3.85 4.88
C ALA A 149 -4.00 -3.61 3.68
N TYR A 150 -5.31 -3.78 3.83
CA TYR A 150 -6.23 -3.80 2.69
C TYR A 150 -6.30 -2.48 1.91
N SER A 151 -6.07 -1.35 2.59
CA SER A 151 -5.89 -0.03 1.99
C SER A 151 -5.23 0.93 2.98
N LEU A 152 -4.18 1.61 2.54
CA LEU A 152 -3.53 2.69 3.31
C LEU A 152 -4.17 4.07 3.08
N GLY A 153 -5.24 4.17 2.28
CA GLY A 153 -5.83 5.44 1.88
C GLY A 153 -4.91 6.25 0.97
N ASN A 154 -5.14 7.56 0.90
CA ASN A 154 -4.32 8.47 0.10
C ASN A 154 -3.12 8.98 0.91
N LEU A 155 -1.92 8.97 0.31
CA LEU A 155 -0.78 9.72 0.87
C LEU A 155 -0.99 11.22 0.69
N ILE A 156 -1.38 11.61 -0.53
CA ILE A 156 -1.75 12.98 -0.92
C ILE A 156 -2.92 12.91 -1.90
N SER A 157 -3.87 13.83 -1.78
CA SER A 157 -5.02 13.92 -2.68
C SER A 157 -5.61 15.33 -2.72
N SER A 158 -6.36 15.61 -3.78
CA SER A 158 -7.29 16.75 -3.85
C SER A 158 -8.74 16.27 -3.81
N GLN A 159 -9.01 15.19 -3.05
CA GLN A 159 -10.36 14.66 -2.88
C GLN A 159 -11.09 15.41 -1.76
N ASN A 160 -12.41 15.44 -1.83
CA ASN A 160 -13.23 16.40 -1.09
C ASN A 160 -14.08 15.81 0.04
N GLU A 161 -13.84 14.58 0.48
CA GLU A 161 -14.60 13.98 1.59
C GLU A 161 -13.70 13.57 2.75
N GLY A 162 -14.22 13.69 3.97
CA GLY A 162 -13.48 13.49 5.22
C GLY A 162 -12.65 12.20 5.29
N PRO A 163 -13.18 11.01 4.96
CA PRO A 163 -12.40 9.78 5.00
C PRO A 163 -11.26 9.73 3.98
N ARG A 164 -11.39 10.49 2.87
CA ARG A 164 -10.50 10.45 1.70
C ARG A 164 -9.28 11.34 1.84
N VAL A 165 -9.28 12.20 2.86
CA VAL A 165 -8.13 13.02 3.27
C VAL A 165 -7.34 12.39 4.41
N ILE A 166 -7.75 11.20 4.87
CA ILE A 166 -7.07 10.43 5.92
C ILE A 166 -6.38 9.24 5.27
N GLY A 167 -5.07 9.16 5.44
CA GLY A 167 -4.24 8.04 4.99
C GLY A 167 -3.44 7.44 6.14
N GLY A 168 -2.55 6.50 5.82
CA GLY A 168 -1.71 5.84 6.80
C GLY A 168 -0.31 5.59 6.27
N LEU A 169 0.69 5.84 7.13
CA LEU A 169 2.07 5.46 6.89
C LEU A 169 2.36 4.17 7.64
N LEU A 170 2.44 3.06 6.89
CA LEU A 170 2.78 1.74 7.42
C LEU A 170 4.29 1.63 7.63
N SER A 171 4.68 1.18 8.82
CA SER A 171 6.07 0.90 9.19
C SER A 171 6.18 -0.48 9.82
N MET A 172 7.27 -1.17 9.54
CA MET A 172 7.61 -2.47 10.12
C MET A 172 9.12 -2.67 10.13
N THR A 173 9.57 -3.64 10.93
CA THR A 173 10.95 -4.12 10.94
C THR A 173 11.01 -5.45 10.19
N ILE A 174 12.02 -5.64 9.34
CA ILE A 174 12.33 -6.95 8.75
C ILE A 174 13.61 -7.45 9.40
N GLU A 175 13.55 -8.66 9.95
CA GLU A 175 14.65 -9.29 10.70
C GLU A 175 14.96 -10.65 10.10
N LYS A 176 16.25 -10.95 9.93
CA LYS A 176 16.74 -12.24 9.46
C LYS A 176 17.60 -12.88 10.54
N ASN A 177 17.23 -14.09 10.95
CA ASN A 177 18.05 -14.92 11.80
C ASN A 177 19.19 -15.53 10.96
N LEU A 178 20.44 -15.23 11.32
CA LEU A 178 21.60 -15.69 10.54
C LEU A 178 21.94 -17.16 10.75
N ASP A 179 21.51 -17.76 11.87
CA ASP A 179 21.74 -19.17 12.16
C ASP A 179 20.77 -20.07 11.40
N THR A 180 19.49 -19.67 11.33
CA THR A 180 18.44 -20.44 10.65
C THR A 180 18.17 -20.01 9.22
N GLY A 181 18.59 -18.80 8.84
CA GLY A 181 18.25 -18.16 7.56
C GLY A 181 16.81 -17.63 7.49
N GLU A 182 16.00 -17.82 8.54
CA GLU A 182 14.60 -17.41 8.58
C GLU A 182 14.48 -15.88 8.61
N THR A 183 13.56 -15.34 7.81
CA THR A 183 13.27 -13.90 7.76
C THR A 183 11.81 -13.66 8.11
N GLN A 184 11.56 -12.65 8.94
CA GLN A 184 10.22 -12.31 9.42
C GLN A 184 10.01 -10.80 9.50
N PHE A 185 8.75 -10.37 9.53
CA PHE A 185 8.38 -9.00 9.88
C PHE A 185 7.99 -8.90 11.36
N SER A 186 8.30 -7.77 11.98
CA SER A 186 7.96 -7.43 13.37
C SER A 186 7.67 -5.93 13.50
N ASN A 187 7.21 -5.49 14.69
CA ASN A 187 6.97 -4.07 15.01
C ASN A 187 6.09 -3.32 13.98
N VAL A 188 5.00 -3.96 13.55
CA VAL A 188 4.06 -3.37 12.58
C VAL A 188 3.30 -2.21 13.23
N SER A 189 3.29 -1.07 12.57
CA SER A 189 2.61 0.12 13.04
C SER A 189 2.11 0.97 11.87
N LEU A 190 1.02 1.71 12.06
CA LEU A 190 0.45 2.65 11.12
C LEU A 190 0.30 4.00 11.82
N LEU A 191 0.97 5.01 11.27
CA LEU A 191 0.83 6.40 11.67
C LEU A 191 -0.21 7.07 10.75
N PRO A 192 -1.37 7.52 11.27
CA PRO A 192 -2.34 8.24 10.47
C PRO A 192 -1.74 9.52 9.90
N LEU A 193 -2.07 9.79 8.64
CA LEU A 193 -1.71 10.98 7.89
C LEU A 193 -2.96 11.75 7.52
N VAL A 194 -2.85 13.07 7.44
CA VAL A 194 -3.91 13.97 7.01
C VAL A 194 -3.41 14.79 5.82
N THR A 195 -4.09 14.67 4.69
CA THR A 195 -3.92 15.59 3.57
C THR A 195 -4.70 16.87 3.87
N ASN A 196 -4.01 17.90 4.33
CA ASN A 196 -4.60 19.19 4.64
C ASN A 196 -4.56 20.12 3.42
N TYR A 197 -5.68 20.80 3.16
CA TYR A 197 -5.75 21.85 2.16
C TYR A 197 -6.75 22.94 2.59
N GLY A 198 -6.54 24.16 2.08
CA GLY A 198 -7.41 25.32 2.29
C GLY A 198 -8.57 25.41 1.29
N ASN A 199 -9.21 26.57 1.18
CA ASN A 199 -10.28 26.74 0.21
C ASN A 199 -9.79 26.49 -1.24
N GLY A 200 -10.61 25.84 -2.07
CA GLY A 200 -10.26 25.54 -3.47
C GLY A 200 -9.06 24.60 -3.64
N PHE A 201 -8.78 23.73 -2.66
CA PHE A 201 -7.62 22.82 -2.64
C PHE A 201 -6.25 23.54 -2.63
N ALA A 202 -6.21 24.78 -2.14
CA ALA A 202 -4.96 25.52 -2.00
C ALA A 202 -4.04 24.94 -0.90
N ASN A 203 -2.73 25.08 -1.09
CA ASN A 203 -1.68 24.75 -0.11
C ASN A 203 -1.76 23.29 0.40
N ILE A 204 -1.96 22.34 -0.50
CA ILE A 204 -1.99 20.90 -0.16
C ILE A 204 -0.70 20.53 0.58
N SER A 205 -0.86 19.97 1.78
CA SER A 205 0.23 19.56 2.66
C SER A 205 -0.15 18.27 3.37
N ILE A 206 0.84 17.43 3.69
CA ILE A 206 0.63 16.19 4.44
C ILE A 206 1.11 16.41 5.87
N TYR A 207 0.26 16.08 6.84
CA TYR A 207 0.62 16.09 8.26
C TYR A 207 0.50 14.69 8.84
N PRO A 208 1.52 14.18 9.55
CA PRO A 208 1.28 13.08 10.46
C PRO A 208 0.34 13.56 11.57
N ILE A 209 -0.54 12.68 12.06
CA ILE A 209 -1.51 13.04 13.11
C ILE A 209 -0.85 13.60 14.37
N THR A 210 0.40 13.20 14.64
CA THR A 210 1.24 13.67 15.74
C THR A 210 1.67 15.13 15.62
N LYS A 211 1.54 15.73 14.43
CA LYS A 211 1.80 17.16 14.16
C LYS A 211 0.55 17.91 13.69
N TYR A 212 -0.60 17.23 13.60
CA TYR A 212 -1.85 17.84 13.19
C TYR A 212 -2.61 18.36 14.41
N THR A 213 -3.26 19.52 14.31
CA THR A 213 -3.85 20.20 15.47
C THR A 213 -5.36 20.43 15.29
N PRO A 214 -6.11 20.63 16.39
CA PRO A 214 -7.50 21.07 16.32
C PRO A 214 -7.71 22.35 15.52
N ASP A 215 -6.77 23.31 15.60
CA ASP A 215 -6.83 24.54 14.82
C ASP A 215 -6.69 24.26 13.31
N LEU A 216 -5.72 23.44 12.89
CA LEU A 216 -5.57 23.03 11.48
C LEU A 216 -6.84 22.33 10.99
N ALA A 217 -7.36 21.38 11.76
CA ALA A 217 -8.61 20.70 11.44
C ALA A 217 -9.80 21.67 11.32
N SER A 218 -9.86 22.71 12.16
CA SER A 218 -10.95 23.68 12.14
C SER A 218 -10.99 24.55 10.88
N ARG A 219 -9.81 24.79 10.28
CA ARG A 219 -9.58 25.60 9.07
C ARG A 219 -9.50 24.77 7.77
N HIS A 220 -9.57 23.45 7.86
CA HIS A 220 -9.43 22.57 6.70
C HIS A 220 -10.58 22.76 5.70
N GLY A 221 -10.24 22.93 4.42
CA GLY A 221 -11.19 23.11 3.31
C GLY A 221 -12.17 21.96 3.09
N VAL A 222 -11.89 20.73 3.55
CA VAL A 222 -12.80 19.58 3.44
C VAL A 222 -14.11 19.79 4.19
N LYS A 223 -14.13 20.68 5.21
CA LYS A 223 -15.33 21.00 6.00
C LYS A 223 -16.50 21.53 5.17
N ARG A 224 -16.23 22.05 3.97
CA ARG A 224 -17.27 22.47 3.01
C ARG A 224 -18.11 21.31 2.48
N PHE A 225 -17.58 20.09 2.57
CA PHE A 225 -18.17 18.87 2.03
C PHE A 225 -18.46 17.84 3.13
N THR A 226 -17.75 17.92 4.26
CA THR A 226 -17.95 17.07 5.43
C THR A 226 -18.10 17.96 6.66
N ASN A 227 -19.34 18.38 6.95
CA ASN A 227 -19.64 19.41 7.97
C ASN A 227 -19.16 19.06 9.38
N ASN A 228 -19.17 17.77 9.75
CA ASN A 228 -18.72 17.29 11.06
C ASN A 228 -17.21 17.04 11.13
N PHE A 229 -16.43 17.36 10.08
CA PHE A 229 -14.99 17.14 10.07
C PHE A 229 -14.30 18.04 11.11
N ASN A 230 -13.57 17.39 12.02
CA ASN A 230 -12.78 18.02 13.07
C ASN A 230 -11.66 17.04 13.49
N TYR A 231 -10.83 17.44 14.47
CA TYR A 231 -9.73 16.61 14.92
C TYR A 231 -10.17 15.23 15.47
N ASN A 232 -11.23 15.20 16.27
CA ASN A 232 -11.78 13.95 16.83
C ASN A 232 -12.39 13.05 15.75
N TYR A 233 -12.96 13.63 14.69
CA TYR A 233 -13.41 12.86 13.52
C TYR A 233 -12.25 12.04 12.94
N ILE A 234 -11.08 12.64 12.76
CA ILE A 234 -9.91 11.98 12.18
C ILE A 234 -9.44 10.84 13.08
N LEU A 235 -9.29 11.09 14.39
CA LEU A 235 -8.89 10.08 15.37
C LEU A 235 -9.87 8.92 15.38
N LYS A 236 -11.18 9.22 15.44
CA LYS A 236 -12.23 8.20 15.47
C LYS A 236 -12.21 7.34 14.20
N GLN A 237 -12.06 7.94 13.02
CA GLN A 237 -11.95 7.18 11.77
C GLN A 237 -10.77 6.20 11.80
N ALA A 238 -9.59 6.64 12.23
CA ALA A 238 -8.43 5.77 12.34
C ALA A 238 -8.63 4.66 13.39
N GLN A 239 -9.19 4.98 14.55
CA GLN A 239 -9.46 4.04 15.64
C GLN A 239 -10.54 3.00 15.31
N ASP A 240 -11.57 3.39 14.56
CA ASP A 240 -12.65 2.48 14.15
C ASP A 240 -12.18 1.45 13.10
N ILE A 241 -11.17 1.81 12.28
CA ILE A 241 -10.75 1.02 11.12
C ILE A 241 -9.47 0.22 11.39
N ILE A 242 -8.48 0.83 12.04
CA ILE A 242 -7.17 0.24 12.26
C ILE A 242 -7.13 -0.41 13.65
N PRO A 243 -6.83 -1.71 13.76
CA PRO A 243 -6.70 -2.36 15.06
C PRO A 243 -5.71 -1.64 15.96
N ALA A 244 -6.08 -1.44 17.23
CA ALA A 244 -5.30 -0.66 18.19
C ALA A 244 -3.83 -1.10 18.32
N LYS A 245 -3.55 -2.40 18.17
CA LYS A 245 -2.17 -2.95 18.20
C LYS A 245 -1.25 -2.41 17.10
N TYR A 246 -1.81 -1.88 16.01
CA TYR A 246 -1.04 -1.28 14.91
C TYR A 246 -1.12 0.25 14.91
N LEU A 247 -2.09 0.86 15.60
CA LEU A 247 -2.35 2.29 15.45
C LEU A 247 -1.43 3.15 16.32
N VAL A 248 -0.70 4.08 15.70
CA VAL A 248 0.11 5.09 16.40
C VAL A 248 -0.69 6.37 16.55
N LEU A 249 -0.88 6.82 17.79
CA LEU A 249 -1.58 8.06 18.13
C LEU A 249 -0.63 9.02 18.87
N PRO A 250 -0.92 10.32 18.93
CA PRO A 250 -0.09 11.29 19.64
C PRO A 250 0.21 10.90 21.09
N GLU A 251 -0.75 10.25 21.77
CA GLU A 251 -0.61 9.80 23.16
C GLU A 251 0.30 8.57 23.31
N THR A 252 0.52 7.79 22.25
CA THR A 252 1.33 6.55 22.31
C THR A 252 2.82 6.78 22.05
N LEU A 253 3.25 8.01 21.71
CA LEU A 253 4.65 8.35 21.46
C LEU A 253 5.51 8.42 22.74
N PHE A 254 4.90 8.50 23.93
CA PHE A 254 5.62 8.64 25.20
C PHE A 254 5.98 7.31 25.87
N THR A 255 5.63 6.16 25.27
CA THR A 255 5.79 4.86 25.95
C THR A 255 6.85 3.93 25.37
N ASN A 256 7.47 4.19 24.21
CA ASN A 256 8.49 3.29 23.64
C ASN A 256 9.75 3.99 23.11
N SER A 257 10.89 3.61 23.69
CA SER A 257 12.27 4.14 23.53
C SER A 257 13.00 3.57 22.28
N PRO A 258 14.29 3.91 22.03
CA PRO A 258 14.77 4.75 20.93
C PRO A 258 15.28 3.98 19.68
N LEU A 259 15.26 4.71 18.54
CA LEU A 259 16.08 4.57 17.33
C LEU A 259 16.41 3.14 16.86
N ARG A 260 15.55 2.58 16.02
CA ARG A 260 15.89 1.49 15.09
C ARG A 260 15.51 1.92 13.68
N TYR A 261 16.34 1.56 12.71
CA TYR A 261 16.17 1.91 11.30
C TYR A 261 14.78 1.47 10.81
N GLN A 262 13.92 2.45 10.53
CA GLN A 262 12.57 2.24 10.00
C GLN A 262 12.65 2.17 8.48
N VAL A 263 12.17 1.08 7.89
CA VAL A 263 11.87 1.02 6.46
C VAL A 263 10.53 1.72 6.26
N TRP A 264 10.58 2.94 5.72
CA TRP A 264 9.40 3.69 5.33
C TRP A 264 8.96 3.25 3.93
N ILE A 265 7.81 2.60 3.81
CA ILE A 265 7.18 2.39 2.50
C ILE A 265 6.31 3.63 2.23
N MET A 266 6.87 4.60 1.51
CA MET A 266 6.13 5.75 0.97
C MET A 266 5.94 5.53 -0.54
N ARG A 267 4.74 5.83 -1.03
CA ARG A 267 4.38 5.75 -2.45
C ARG A 267 4.26 7.15 -3.04
#